data_AF-A0AAI9YI91-F1
#
_entry.id   AF-A0AAI9YI91-F1
#
_cell.length_a   1.000
_cell.length_b   1.000
_cell.length_c   1.000
_cell.angle_alpha   90.00
_cell.angle_beta   90.00
_cell.angle_gamma   90.00
#
_symmetry.space_group_name_H-M   'P 1'
#
loop_
_entity.id
_entity.type
_entity.pdbx_description
1 polymer ?
#
loop_
_entity_poly.entity_id
_entity_poly.type
_entity_poly.pdbx_seq_one_letter_code
_entity_poly.pdbx_strand_id
1 'polypeptide(L)'
;MKGTNTAIGGVLATLLGLTQANSDIVSLFTNGAAYIQEASATLVLPKLPSSVSGDVAIWSAIMMENQASFLQGVTSNSPSGSYCNDAGKSWCNFAYTLVGSNPTVGDPVTASPGSTIRTHYKLNSATNLWDQDVYIDNKLASSVSTSKGQKGNIFYISIECASGGCAEHPAHSWEDVSIVLSQADESFGHTGGWEHGATGGDMSSPDGGKTWNFSTLDIPAQKAE
;
A
#
# COMPACT_ATOMS: atom_id res chain seq x y z
N MET A 1 -4.73 67.12 -4.30
CA MET A 1 -3.35 66.99 -3.75
C MET A 1 -3.45 66.54 -2.29
N LYS A 2 -2.73 65.46 -1.95
CA LYS A 2 -2.53 64.85 -0.60
C LYS A 2 -3.81 64.22 0.00
N GLY A 3 -3.97 62.91 0.21
CA GLY A 3 -3.03 61.79 0.28
C GLY A 3 -2.73 61.47 1.75
N THR A 4 -3.35 60.40 2.29
CA THR A 4 -2.87 59.61 3.43
C THR A 4 -3.52 58.22 3.39
N ASN A 5 -2.67 57.23 3.13
CA ASN A 5 -2.91 55.78 3.30
C ASN A 5 -2.86 55.40 4.78
N THR A 6 -3.67 54.43 5.20
CA THR A 6 -3.28 53.48 6.27
C THR A 6 -3.77 52.07 5.95
N ALA A 7 -2.81 51.14 6.04
CA ALA A 7 -2.76 49.69 5.79
C ALA A 7 -3.96 48.85 6.30
N ILE A 8 -4.45 47.89 5.52
CA ILE A 8 -4.03 46.47 5.40
C ILE A 8 -4.02 45.73 6.75
N GLY A 9 -5.00 44.85 6.91
CA GLY A 9 -5.05 43.81 7.93
C GLY A 9 -5.77 42.57 7.40
N GLY A 10 -5.46 42.16 6.17
CA GLY A 10 -5.90 40.89 5.64
C GLY A 10 -5.04 39.78 6.24
N VAL A 11 -5.57 39.06 7.23
CA VAL A 11 -5.00 37.78 7.65
C VAL A 11 -5.19 36.83 6.47
N LEU A 12 -4.15 36.69 5.65
CA LEU A 12 -4.06 35.61 4.68
C LEU A 12 -3.86 34.33 5.50
N ALA A 13 -4.97 33.73 5.93
CA ALA A 13 -4.96 32.37 6.42
C ALA A 13 -4.54 31.49 5.25
N THR A 14 -3.25 31.16 5.18
CA THR A 14 -2.78 30.05 4.37
C THR A 14 -3.47 28.81 4.91
N LEU A 15 -4.56 28.38 4.26
CA LEU A 15 -5.00 27.00 4.35
C LEU A 15 -3.84 26.17 3.80
N LEU A 16 -2.96 25.72 4.68
CA LEU A 16 -2.07 24.59 4.39
C LEU A 16 -3.01 23.40 4.22
N GLY A 17 -3.37 23.10 2.97
CA GLY A 17 -4.18 21.94 2.65
C GLY A 17 -3.52 20.69 3.19
N LEU A 18 -4.30 19.84 3.84
CA LEU A 18 -3.92 18.46 4.15
C LEU A 18 -3.90 17.71 2.80
N THR A 19 -2.76 17.72 2.10
CA THR A 19 -2.65 17.08 0.79
C THR A 19 -2.41 15.58 0.98
N GLN A 20 -3.38 14.76 0.58
CA GLN A 20 -3.13 13.34 0.34
C GLN A 20 -2.33 13.18 -0.96
N ALA A 21 -1.36 12.27 -0.98
CA ALA A 21 -0.52 11.98 -2.15
C ALA A 21 -0.18 10.48 -2.18
N ASN A 22 -0.09 9.90 -3.39
CA ASN A 22 0.12 8.47 -3.61
C ASN A 22 1.07 8.26 -4.78
N SER A 23 2.10 7.45 -4.58
CA SER A 23 3.05 7.09 -5.64
C SER A 23 3.02 5.58 -5.84
N ASP A 24 2.32 5.14 -6.89
CA ASP A 24 2.18 3.73 -7.23
C ASP A 24 3.45 3.25 -7.95
N ILE A 25 4.32 2.54 -7.22
CA ILE A 25 5.58 1.99 -7.74
C ILE A 25 5.30 0.81 -8.68
N VAL A 26 4.39 -0.07 -8.29
CA VAL A 26 3.94 -1.21 -9.09
C VAL A 26 2.45 -1.05 -9.33
N SER A 27 2.03 -1.12 -10.59
CA SER A 27 0.63 -1.22 -11.01
C SER A 27 0.50 -2.29 -12.07
N LEU A 28 -0.12 -3.43 -11.72
CA LEU A 28 -0.33 -4.54 -12.64
C LEU A 28 -1.81 -4.78 -12.88
N PHE A 29 -2.22 -4.68 -14.14
CA PHE A 29 -3.62 -4.76 -14.55
C PHE A 29 -3.89 -6.13 -15.17
N THR A 30 -5.00 -6.75 -14.79
CA THR A 30 -5.47 -7.92 -15.54
C THR A 30 -6.11 -7.50 -16.85
N ASN A 31 -6.16 -8.42 -17.83
CA ASN A 31 -6.82 -8.16 -19.11
C ASN A 31 -8.36 -8.28 -19.07
N GLY A 32 -8.95 -8.47 -17.88
CA GLY A 32 -10.39 -8.68 -17.67
C GLY A 32 -10.91 -10.10 -17.95
N ALA A 33 -10.16 -10.93 -18.69
CA ALA A 33 -10.46 -12.35 -18.83
C ALA A 33 -9.85 -13.15 -17.66
N ALA A 34 -8.59 -12.89 -17.32
CA ALA A 34 -7.97 -13.36 -16.09
C ALA A 34 -8.26 -12.39 -14.94
N TYR A 35 -8.31 -12.92 -13.72
CA TYR A 35 -8.42 -12.13 -12.50
C TYR A 35 -7.48 -12.68 -11.43
N ILE A 36 -7.08 -11.84 -10.49
CA ILE A 36 -6.22 -12.25 -9.38
C ILE A 36 -7.01 -13.15 -8.43
N GLN A 37 -6.46 -14.30 -8.06
CA GLN A 37 -7.03 -15.23 -7.07
C GLN A 37 -6.24 -15.26 -5.76
N GLU A 38 -4.95 -15.03 -5.85
CA GLU A 38 -4.05 -15.04 -4.69
C GLU A 38 -2.92 -14.05 -4.95
N ALA A 39 -2.50 -13.35 -3.92
CA ALA A 39 -1.29 -12.54 -3.97
C ALA A 39 -0.60 -12.55 -2.60
N SER A 40 0.72 -12.41 -2.62
CA SER A 40 1.56 -12.23 -1.44
C SER A 40 2.60 -11.16 -1.73
N ALA A 41 2.91 -10.34 -0.74
CA ALA A 41 4.01 -9.38 -0.80
C ALA A 41 4.61 -9.21 0.60
N THR A 42 5.94 -9.30 0.70
CA THR A 42 6.66 -9.16 1.97
C THR A 42 7.47 -7.87 1.97
N LEU A 43 7.07 -6.91 2.80
CA LEU A 43 7.84 -5.69 3.05
C LEU A 43 8.90 -5.98 4.11
N VAL A 44 10.15 -5.60 3.83
CA VAL A 44 11.18 -5.48 4.88
C VAL A 44 11.06 -4.09 5.47
N LEU A 45 10.70 -4.00 6.76
CA LEU A 45 10.41 -2.71 7.38
C LEU A 45 11.63 -1.78 7.31
N PRO A 46 11.49 -0.60 6.71
CA PRO A 46 12.57 0.36 6.71
C PRO A 46 12.79 0.95 8.10
N LYS A 47 13.85 1.77 8.21
CA LYS A 47 13.97 2.72 9.32
C LYS A 47 12.70 3.56 9.42
N LEU A 48 12.40 4.05 10.63
CA LEU A 48 11.33 5.04 10.79
C LEU A 48 11.67 6.32 10.02
N PRO A 49 10.67 7.08 9.56
CA PRO A 49 10.88 8.40 8.97
C PRO A 49 11.69 9.29 9.91
N SER A 50 12.60 10.10 9.36
CA SER A 50 13.52 10.94 10.14
C SER A 50 12.81 12.00 10.99
N SER A 51 11.63 12.43 10.56
CA SER A 51 10.67 13.19 11.34
C SER A 51 9.29 12.59 11.12
N VAL A 52 8.64 12.13 12.18
CA VAL A 52 7.25 11.69 12.11
C VAL A 52 6.37 12.93 11.95
N SER A 53 6.10 13.32 10.70
CA SER A 53 5.18 14.38 10.33
C SER A 53 4.16 13.79 9.36
N GLY A 54 2.88 14.13 9.57
CA GLY A 54 1.79 13.54 8.76
C GLY A 54 1.60 12.03 8.98
N ASP A 55 0.82 11.40 8.12
CA ASP A 55 0.56 9.96 8.14
C ASP A 55 1.19 9.31 6.92
N VAL A 56 2.36 8.69 7.11
CA VAL A 56 3.02 7.95 6.05
C VAL A 56 2.55 6.51 6.06
N ALA A 57 2.25 5.97 4.89
CA ALA A 57 1.94 4.56 4.72
C ALA A 57 2.74 3.94 3.56
N ILE A 58 3.04 2.67 3.71
CA ILE A 58 3.60 1.77 2.71
C ILE A 58 2.61 0.61 2.61
N TRP A 59 2.18 0.25 1.40
CA TRP A 59 1.16 -0.77 1.25
C TRP A 59 1.28 -1.58 -0.04
N SER A 60 0.86 -2.83 0.03
CA SER A 60 0.43 -3.61 -1.13
C SER A 60 -1.09 -3.60 -1.20
N ALA A 61 -1.67 -3.71 -2.39
CA ALA A 61 -3.13 -3.72 -2.54
C ALA A 61 -3.62 -4.61 -3.67
N ILE A 62 -4.90 -5.00 -3.56
CA ILE A 62 -5.69 -5.48 -4.69
C ILE A 62 -6.92 -4.60 -4.83
N MET A 63 -7.07 -3.94 -5.98
CA MET A 63 -8.31 -3.26 -6.38
C MET A 63 -9.25 -4.27 -7.02
N MET A 64 -10.51 -4.26 -6.57
CA MET A 64 -11.55 -5.13 -7.12
C MET A 64 -12.06 -4.61 -8.46
N GLU A 65 -12.67 -5.50 -9.25
CA GLU A 65 -13.22 -5.20 -10.59
C GLU A 65 -14.26 -4.06 -10.60
N ASN A 66 -14.91 -3.78 -9.47
CA ASN A 66 -15.87 -2.69 -9.34
C ASN A 66 -15.23 -1.30 -9.19
N GLN A 67 -13.89 -1.22 -9.04
CA GLN A 67 -13.10 -0.01 -8.81
C GLN A 67 -13.57 0.87 -7.62
N ALA A 68 -14.34 0.28 -6.71
CA ALA A 68 -14.86 0.94 -5.51
C ALA A 68 -14.53 0.16 -4.24
N SER A 69 -13.96 -1.05 -4.36
CA SER A 69 -13.47 -1.83 -3.23
C SER A 69 -12.01 -2.21 -3.41
N PHE A 70 -11.22 -2.14 -2.34
CA PHE A 70 -9.84 -2.65 -2.33
C PHE A 70 -9.50 -3.34 -1.01
N LEU A 71 -8.52 -4.23 -1.09
CA LEU A 71 -7.82 -4.83 0.05
C LEU A 71 -6.43 -4.22 0.10
N GLN A 72 -5.93 -3.88 1.28
CA GLN A 72 -4.64 -3.22 1.49
C GLN A 72 -3.94 -3.76 2.73
N GLY A 73 -2.69 -4.21 2.57
CA GLY A 73 -1.81 -4.55 3.68
C GLY A 73 -1.05 -3.30 4.04
N VAL A 74 -1.41 -2.68 5.16
CA VAL A 74 -0.93 -1.33 5.48
C VAL A 74 0.16 -1.41 6.52
N THR A 75 1.25 -0.70 6.27
CA THR A 75 2.32 -0.37 7.22
C THR A 75 2.36 1.15 7.34
N SER A 76 1.94 1.72 8.47
CA SER A 76 1.86 3.17 8.66
C SER A 76 2.65 3.68 9.86
N ASN A 77 3.02 4.95 9.82
CA ASN A 77 3.68 5.66 10.90
C ASN A 77 3.21 7.12 10.93
N SER A 78 2.72 7.56 12.09
CA SER A 78 2.13 8.89 12.24
C SER A 78 2.25 9.42 13.66
N PRO A 79 2.29 10.76 13.86
CA PRO A 79 2.55 11.36 15.17
C PRO A 79 1.32 11.30 16.09
N SER A 80 0.12 11.25 15.51
CA SER A 80 -1.16 11.22 16.20
C SER A 80 -2.08 10.13 15.63
N GLY A 81 -1.49 9.03 15.14
CA GLY A 81 -2.16 8.04 14.31
C GLY A 81 -3.44 7.45 14.89
N SER A 82 -4.39 7.15 14.00
CA SER A 82 -5.62 6.43 14.35
C SER A 82 -5.39 4.97 14.76
N TYR A 83 -4.22 4.41 14.39
CA TYR A 83 -3.85 3.01 14.58
C TYR A 83 -2.57 2.90 15.42
N CYS A 84 -2.49 1.88 16.29
CA CYS A 84 -1.45 1.63 17.30
C CYS A 84 -1.22 2.72 18.37
N ASN A 85 -1.46 4.00 18.08
CA ASN A 85 -1.37 5.13 19.02
C ASN A 85 -0.01 5.28 19.76
N ASP A 86 1.10 4.95 19.10
CA ASP A 86 2.44 4.95 19.74
C ASP A 86 3.26 6.23 19.49
N ALA A 87 2.63 7.24 18.87
CA ALA A 87 3.24 8.51 18.44
C ALA A 87 4.41 8.33 17.46
N GLY A 88 4.34 7.31 16.61
CA GLY A 88 5.30 7.08 15.53
C GLY A 88 6.61 6.44 15.97
N LYS A 89 6.61 5.80 17.14
CA LYS A 89 7.80 5.13 17.69
C LYS A 89 8.09 3.77 17.03
N SER A 90 7.13 3.24 16.30
CA SER A 90 7.19 1.96 15.57
C SER A 90 6.37 2.06 14.29
N TRP A 91 6.54 1.09 13.40
CA TRP A 91 5.60 0.89 12.30
C TRP A 91 4.34 0.20 12.83
N CYS A 92 3.16 0.66 12.42
CA CYS A 92 1.88 0.04 12.72
C CYS A 92 1.39 -0.75 11.51
N ASN A 93 1.06 -2.03 11.69
CA ASN A 93 0.78 -2.96 10.59
C ASN A 93 -0.60 -3.58 10.77
N PHE A 94 -1.41 -3.61 9.72
CA PHE A 94 -2.76 -4.15 9.77
C PHE A 94 -3.32 -4.51 8.39
N ALA A 95 -4.26 -5.44 8.40
CA ALA A 95 -5.12 -5.69 7.26
C ALA A 95 -6.18 -4.58 7.18
N TYR A 96 -6.35 -3.98 6.00
CA TYR A 96 -7.35 -2.96 5.73
C TYR A 96 -8.14 -3.32 4.48
N THR A 97 -9.44 -3.11 4.51
CA THR A 97 -10.32 -3.21 3.35
C THR A 97 -11.23 -2.00 3.30
N LEU A 98 -11.51 -1.51 2.09
CA LEU A 98 -12.69 -0.69 1.82
C LEU A 98 -13.64 -1.46 0.90
N VAL A 99 -14.89 -1.69 1.31
CA VAL A 99 -15.94 -2.24 0.42
C VAL A 99 -16.95 -1.13 0.11
N GLY A 100 -16.83 -0.52 -1.06
CA GLY A 100 -17.56 0.69 -1.42
C GLY A 100 -17.10 1.86 -0.55
N SER A 101 -17.84 2.18 0.50
CA SER A 101 -17.48 3.22 1.48
C SER A 101 -17.37 2.69 2.91
N ASN A 102 -17.41 1.36 3.08
CA ASN A 102 -17.39 0.72 4.39
C ASN A 102 -16.00 0.17 4.67
N PRO A 103 -15.20 0.81 5.55
CA PRO A 103 -13.91 0.28 5.93
C PRO A 103 -14.06 -0.91 6.88
N THR A 104 -13.17 -1.88 6.76
CA THR A 104 -12.98 -2.96 7.73
C THR A 104 -11.49 -3.06 8.01
N VAL A 105 -11.12 -3.10 9.28
CA VAL A 105 -9.73 -3.09 9.73
C VAL A 105 -9.52 -4.28 10.66
N GLY A 106 -8.44 -5.02 10.44
CA GLY A 106 -7.99 -6.05 11.36
C GLY A 106 -7.27 -5.46 12.56
N ASP A 107 -6.78 -6.32 13.46
CA ASP A 107 -6.03 -5.87 14.63
C ASP A 107 -4.74 -5.14 14.23
N PRO A 108 -4.49 -3.91 14.69
CA PRO A 108 -3.26 -3.18 14.42
C PRO A 108 -2.15 -3.62 15.38
N VAL A 109 -0.98 -3.93 14.83
CA VAL A 109 0.17 -4.44 15.60
C VAL A 109 1.44 -3.69 15.24
N THR A 110 2.20 -3.29 16.26
CA THR A 110 3.47 -2.61 16.06
C THR A 110 4.60 -3.57 15.69
N ALA A 111 5.53 -3.10 14.87
CA ALA A 111 6.78 -3.78 14.57
C ALA A 111 7.94 -2.79 14.40
N SER A 112 9.15 -3.29 14.61
CA SER A 112 10.38 -2.49 14.50
C SER A 112 10.97 -2.56 13.09
N PRO A 113 11.76 -1.57 12.68
CA PRO A 113 12.60 -1.67 11.49
C PRO A 113 13.36 -3.00 11.41
N GLY A 114 13.42 -3.59 10.21
CA GLY A 114 14.04 -4.89 9.93
C GLY A 114 13.13 -6.10 10.13
N SER A 115 11.97 -5.98 10.79
CA SER A 115 10.96 -7.04 10.76
C SER A 115 10.37 -7.19 9.35
N THR A 116 9.85 -8.38 9.08
CA THR A 116 9.19 -8.72 7.81
C THR A 116 7.68 -8.65 7.95
N ILE A 117 7.02 -7.94 7.04
CA ILE A 117 5.56 -7.78 7.00
C ILE A 117 5.05 -8.41 5.72
N ARG A 118 4.51 -9.62 5.83
CA ARG A 118 3.92 -10.31 4.69
C ARG A 118 2.41 -10.13 4.69
N THR A 119 1.89 -9.49 3.65
CA THR A 119 0.44 -9.49 3.41
C THR A 119 0.11 -10.55 2.39
N HIS A 120 -0.84 -11.41 2.73
CA HIS A 120 -1.37 -12.47 1.87
C HIS A 120 -2.85 -12.23 1.63
N TYR A 121 -3.26 -12.36 0.38
CA TYR A 121 -4.64 -12.21 -0.07
C TYR A 121 -5.05 -13.47 -0.80
N LYS A 122 -6.22 -14.02 -0.49
CA LYS A 122 -6.72 -15.21 -1.17
C LYS A 122 -8.22 -15.17 -1.34
N LEU A 123 -8.70 -15.37 -2.56
CA LEU A 123 -10.11 -15.62 -2.83
C LEU A 123 -10.45 -17.05 -2.40
N ASN A 124 -11.18 -17.17 -1.30
CA ASN A 124 -11.57 -18.43 -0.71
C ASN A 124 -12.72 -19.07 -1.50
N SER A 125 -12.47 -20.22 -2.12
CA SER A 125 -13.45 -20.90 -2.97
C SER A 125 -14.67 -21.44 -2.20
N ALA A 126 -14.56 -21.66 -0.89
CA ALA A 126 -15.65 -22.21 -0.08
C ALA A 126 -16.61 -21.12 0.40
N THR A 127 -16.09 -19.96 0.80
CA THR A 127 -16.89 -18.84 1.32
C THR A 127 -17.21 -17.78 0.27
N ASN A 128 -16.44 -17.77 -0.82
CA ASN A 128 -16.41 -16.73 -1.83
C ASN A 128 -16.03 -15.35 -1.26
N LEU A 129 -15.28 -15.31 -0.15
CA LEU A 129 -14.71 -14.11 0.45
C LEU A 129 -13.23 -13.99 0.08
N TRP A 130 -12.71 -12.77 0.13
CA TRP A 130 -11.28 -12.53 0.16
C TRP A 130 -10.78 -12.59 1.59
N ASP A 131 -9.93 -13.58 1.87
CA ASP A 131 -9.19 -13.67 3.12
C ASP A 131 -7.91 -12.86 2.97
N GLN A 132 -7.70 -11.89 3.86
CA GLN A 132 -6.51 -11.06 3.91
C GLN A 132 -5.84 -11.25 5.26
N ASP A 133 -4.60 -11.74 5.24
CA ASP A 133 -3.80 -11.99 6.42
C ASP A 133 -2.50 -11.18 6.37
N VAL A 134 -2.19 -10.49 7.46
CA VAL A 134 -0.90 -9.81 7.67
C VAL A 134 -0.11 -10.59 8.71
N TYR A 135 1.11 -10.96 8.33
CA TYR A 135 2.06 -11.67 9.16
C TYR A 135 3.23 -10.76 9.50
N ILE A 136 3.65 -10.78 10.77
CA ILE A 136 4.86 -10.13 11.25
C ILE A 136 5.84 -11.23 11.65
N ASP A 137 7.00 -11.27 11.00
CA ASP A 137 8.03 -12.30 11.25
C ASP A 137 7.45 -13.73 11.24
N ASN A 138 6.65 -14.00 10.20
CA ASN A 138 5.91 -15.24 9.95
C ASN A 138 4.83 -15.62 10.98
N LYS A 139 4.43 -14.70 11.87
CA LYS A 139 3.30 -14.90 12.79
C LYS A 139 2.10 -14.08 12.35
N LEU A 140 0.93 -14.71 12.28
CA LEU A 140 -0.32 -14.01 11.96
C LEU A 140 -0.56 -12.91 13.01
N ALA A 141 -0.75 -11.68 12.55
CA ALA A 141 -0.88 -10.50 13.39
C ALA A 141 -2.19 -9.76 13.17
N SER A 142 -2.70 -9.73 11.93
CA SER A 142 -3.95 -9.06 11.55
C SER A 142 -4.65 -9.86 10.48
N SER A 143 -5.98 -9.93 10.50
CA SER A 143 -6.75 -10.64 9.47
C SER A 143 -8.14 -10.04 9.29
N VAL A 144 -8.61 -10.01 8.05
CA VAL A 144 -10.00 -9.69 7.68
C VAL A 144 -10.47 -10.58 6.54
N SER A 145 -11.76 -10.94 6.53
CA SER A 145 -12.39 -11.67 5.42
C SER A 145 -13.57 -10.86 4.86
N THR A 146 -13.47 -10.40 3.62
CA THR A 146 -14.39 -9.39 3.06
C THR A 146 -14.69 -9.62 1.57
N SER A 147 -15.21 -8.58 0.88
CA SER A 147 -15.30 -8.49 -0.59
C SER A 147 -15.96 -9.69 -1.28
N LYS A 148 -17.07 -10.16 -0.71
CA LYS A 148 -17.75 -11.38 -1.16
C LYS A 148 -18.10 -11.36 -2.65
N GLY A 149 -17.63 -12.35 -3.39
CA GLY A 149 -17.90 -12.56 -4.81
C GLY A 149 -17.25 -11.56 -5.76
N GLN A 150 -16.39 -10.67 -5.26
CA GLN A 150 -15.64 -9.72 -6.08
C GLN A 150 -14.34 -10.36 -6.56
N LYS A 151 -13.89 -9.96 -7.75
CA LYS A 151 -12.62 -10.41 -8.34
C LYS A 151 -11.57 -9.31 -8.31
N GLY A 152 -10.31 -9.70 -8.08
CA GLY A 152 -9.17 -8.79 -8.12
C GLY A 152 -8.79 -8.41 -9.55
N ASN A 153 -8.64 -7.12 -9.81
CA ASN A 153 -8.41 -6.55 -11.14
C ASN A 153 -7.05 -5.85 -11.27
N ILE A 154 -6.54 -5.26 -10.18
CA ILE A 154 -5.26 -4.56 -10.19
C ILE A 154 -4.49 -4.91 -8.94
N PHE A 155 -3.21 -5.25 -9.08
CA PHE A 155 -2.28 -5.39 -7.97
C PHE A 155 -1.39 -4.16 -7.87
N TYR A 156 -1.16 -3.67 -6.65
CA TYR A 156 -0.35 -2.50 -6.37
C TYR A 156 0.72 -2.74 -5.31
N ILE A 157 1.83 -2.03 -5.45
CA ILE A 157 2.76 -1.66 -4.37
C ILE A 157 2.93 -0.15 -4.42
N SER A 158 2.71 0.53 -3.29
CA SER A 158 2.64 1.98 -3.26
C SER A 158 3.12 2.54 -1.92
N ILE A 159 3.43 3.84 -1.97
CA ILE A 159 3.64 4.68 -0.79
C ILE A 159 2.62 5.81 -0.80
N GLU A 160 2.21 6.22 0.39
CA GLU A 160 1.17 7.21 0.56
C GLU A 160 1.53 8.22 1.66
N CYS A 161 1.21 9.48 1.41
CA CYS A 161 0.98 10.47 2.45
C CYS A 161 -0.53 10.60 2.66
N ALA A 162 -1.06 9.94 3.69
CA ALA A 162 -2.50 9.87 3.91
C ALA A 162 -3.05 11.14 4.57
N SER A 163 -2.20 11.93 5.23
CA SER A 163 -2.61 13.21 5.83
C SER A 163 -1.42 14.07 6.22
N GLY A 164 -1.59 15.39 6.15
CA GLY A 164 -0.61 16.37 6.62
C GLY A 164 0.63 16.48 5.73
N GLY A 165 1.67 17.14 6.24
CA GLY A 165 2.96 17.26 5.55
C GLY A 165 3.83 16.05 5.85
N CYS A 166 3.75 15.02 5.03
CA CYS A 166 4.52 13.80 5.25
C CYS A 166 6.03 14.00 5.05
N ALA A 167 6.80 13.32 5.89
CA ALA A 167 8.21 13.13 5.65
C ALA A 167 8.46 12.18 4.47
N GLU A 168 9.71 12.11 4.07
CA GLU A 168 10.17 11.12 3.10
C GLU A 168 9.96 9.70 3.65
N HIS A 169 9.41 8.82 2.83
CA HIS A 169 9.40 7.38 3.06
C HIS A 169 10.83 6.86 2.94
N PRO A 170 11.41 6.24 3.98
CA PRO A 170 12.77 5.76 3.88
C PRO A 170 12.89 4.60 2.88
N ALA A 171 14.08 4.44 2.31
CA ALA A 171 14.36 3.36 1.36
C ALA A 171 14.04 1.99 1.98
N HIS A 172 13.38 1.13 1.20
CA HIS A 172 12.88 -0.17 1.63
C HIS A 172 12.87 -1.17 0.46
N SER A 173 12.61 -2.43 0.77
CA SER A 173 12.51 -3.50 -0.21
C SER A 173 11.26 -4.34 -0.02
N TRP A 174 10.79 -4.90 -1.12
CA TRP A 174 9.78 -5.94 -1.15
C TRP A 174 10.38 -7.24 -1.66
N GLU A 175 10.07 -8.32 -0.98
CA GLU A 175 10.55 -9.67 -1.24
C GLU A 175 9.37 -10.63 -1.34
N ASP A 176 9.60 -11.81 -1.93
CA ASP A 176 8.62 -12.89 -2.06
C ASP A 176 7.26 -12.42 -2.61
N VAL A 177 7.28 -11.47 -3.56
CA VAL A 177 6.07 -11.00 -4.23
C VAL A 177 5.62 -12.05 -5.23
N SER A 178 4.40 -12.56 -5.04
CA SER A 178 3.81 -13.58 -5.89
C SER A 178 2.34 -13.28 -6.15
N ILE A 179 1.90 -13.43 -7.40
CA ILE A 179 0.51 -13.24 -7.82
C ILE A 179 0.07 -14.46 -8.62
N VAL A 180 -1.08 -15.04 -8.27
CA VAL A 180 -1.71 -16.15 -8.99
C VAL A 180 -3.00 -15.66 -9.62
N LEU A 181 -3.11 -15.87 -10.93
CA LEU A 181 -4.27 -15.56 -11.74
C LEU A 181 -5.20 -16.77 -11.88
N SER A 182 -6.47 -16.49 -12.18
CA SER A 182 -7.51 -17.49 -12.41
C SER A 182 -7.23 -18.41 -13.59
N GLN A 183 -6.51 -17.90 -14.59
CA GLN A 183 -6.02 -18.60 -15.76
C GLN A 183 -4.73 -17.94 -16.24
N ALA A 184 -3.98 -18.64 -17.08
CA ALA A 184 -2.74 -18.11 -17.65
C ALA A 184 -3.03 -16.84 -18.47
N ASP A 185 -2.26 -15.79 -18.20
CA ASP A 185 -2.27 -14.53 -18.93
C ASP A 185 -0.86 -13.93 -18.95
N GLU A 186 -0.15 -14.13 -20.07
CA GLU A 186 1.20 -13.61 -20.25
C GLU A 186 1.23 -12.06 -20.29
N SER A 187 0.11 -11.41 -20.62
CA SER A 187 0.03 -9.94 -20.71
C SER A 187 0.01 -9.24 -19.34
N PHE A 188 -0.18 -9.99 -18.26
CA PHE A 188 -0.08 -9.46 -16.90
C PHE A 188 1.37 -9.16 -16.48
N GLY A 189 2.34 -9.77 -17.15
CA GLY A 189 3.76 -9.55 -16.86
C GLY A 189 4.22 -8.15 -17.25
N HIS A 190 5.11 -7.58 -16.44
CA HIS A 190 5.80 -6.33 -16.74
C HIS A 190 7.23 -6.58 -17.21
N THR A 191 7.73 -5.69 -18.07
CA THR A 191 9.14 -5.67 -18.49
C THR A 191 9.66 -4.24 -18.46
N GLY A 192 10.93 -4.08 -18.08
CA GLY A 192 11.56 -2.76 -17.96
C GLY A 192 11.59 -2.25 -16.53
N GLY A 193 11.92 -0.97 -16.37
CA GLY A 193 11.98 -0.32 -15.05
C GLY A 193 10.60 -0.14 -14.43
N TRP A 194 10.57 -0.06 -13.10
CA TRP A 194 9.41 0.37 -12.35
C TRP A 194 9.40 1.89 -12.20
N GLU A 195 8.26 2.43 -11.79
CA GLU A 195 8.11 3.86 -11.56
C GLU A 195 8.96 4.31 -10.36
N HIS A 196 9.10 5.63 -10.22
CA HIS A 196 9.63 6.23 -8.99
C HIS A 196 11.06 5.78 -8.62
N GLY A 197 11.85 5.41 -9.62
CA GLY A 197 13.26 5.02 -9.46
C GLY A 197 13.48 3.67 -8.77
N ALA A 198 12.43 2.85 -8.65
CA ALA A 198 12.56 1.51 -8.09
C ALA A 198 13.37 0.59 -9.02
N THR A 199 14.13 -0.32 -8.43
CA THR A 199 15.05 -1.23 -9.13
C THR A 199 14.79 -2.69 -8.75
N GLY A 200 15.21 -3.62 -9.60
CA GLY A 200 14.90 -5.04 -9.42
C GLY A 200 13.43 -5.32 -9.74
N GLY A 201 12.80 -6.23 -9.00
CA GLY A 201 11.40 -6.61 -9.20
C GLY A 201 11.11 -7.27 -10.54
N ASP A 202 12.13 -7.83 -11.21
CA ASP A 202 11.96 -8.57 -12.45
C ASP A 202 10.93 -9.68 -12.27
N MET A 203 9.96 -9.73 -13.19
CA MET A 203 8.88 -10.72 -13.15
C MET A 203 9.23 -11.98 -13.92
N SER A 204 8.81 -13.13 -13.38
CA SER A 204 8.93 -14.43 -14.02
C SER A 204 7.67 -15.26 -13.82
N SER A 205 7.36 -16.12 -14.79
CA SER A 205 6.25 -17.05 -14.69
C SER A 205 6.67 -18.48 -15.09
N PRO A 206 6.66 -19.43 -14.15
CA PRO A 206 7.06 -20.81 -14.45
C PRO A 206 5.97 -21.62 -15.18
N ASP A 207 4.74 -21.11 -15.25
CA ASP A 207 3.54 -21.82 -15.73
C ASP A 207 2.82 -21.08 -16.86
N GLY A 208 3.55 -20.22 -17.59
CA GLY A 208 3.05 -19.57 -18.81
C GLY A 208 2.07 -18.43 -18.55
N GLY A 209 2.25 -17.70 -17.44
CA GLY A 209 1.49 -16.50 -17.11
C GLY A 209 0.38 -16.72 -16.08
N LYS A 210 0.30 -17.88 -15.41
CA LYS A 210 -0.70 -18.12 -14.36
C LYS A 210 -0.19 -17.67 -12.99
N THR A 211 1.06 -17.95 -12.68
CA THR A 211 1.74 -17.51 -11.47
C THR A 211 2.87 -16.58 -11.87
N TRP A 212 2.92 -15.41 -11.24
CA TRP A 212 3.95 -14.40 -11.44
C TRP A 212 4.72 -14.19 -10.15
N ASN A 213 6.04 -14.29 -10.22
CA ASN A 213 6.94 -14.04 -9.09
C ASN A 213 7.89 -12.91 -9.44
N PHE A 214 8.21 -12.10 -8.44
CA PHE A 214 9.19 -11.03 -8.58
C PHE A 214 10.52 -11.46 -7.96
N SER A 215 11.62 -10.97 -8.51
CA SER A 215 12.85 -10.78 -7.73
C SER A 215 12.65 -9.68 -6.68
N THR A 216 13.63 -9.48 -5.79
CA THR A 216 13.60 -8.38 -4.82
C THR A 216 13.40 -7.04 -5.54
N LEU A 217 12.43 -6.27 -5.06
CA LEU A 217 12.12 -4.92 -5.52
C LEU A 217 12.66 -3.93 -4.50
N ASP A 218 13.62 -3.10 -4.90
CA ASP A 218 14.19 -2.04 -4.06
C ASP A 218 13.58 -0.69 -4.41
N ILE A 219 13.13 0.04 -3.39
CA ILE A 219 12.49 1.34 -3.52
C ILE A 219 13.38 2.39 -2.85
N PRO A 220 13.82 3.44 -3.59
CA PRO A 220 14.63 4.50 -3.01
C PRO A 220 13.84 5.31 -1.98
N ALA A 221 14.56 6.03 -1.12
CA ALA A 221 13.91 7.01 -0.25
C ALA A 221 13.29 8.12 -1.10
N GLN A 222 12.03 8.44 -0.85
CA GLN A 222 11.28 9.43 -1.63
C GLN A 222 10.02 9.87 -0.91
N LYS A 223 9.41 10.96 -1.38
CA LYS A 223 8.08 11.39 -0.93
C LYS A 223 7.01 10.80 -1.84
N ALA A 224 5.83 10.57 -1.28
CA ALA A 224 4.64 10.38 -2.10
C ALA A 224 4.30 11.71 -2.81
N GLU A 225 4.01 11.63 -4.11
CA GLU A 225 3.70 12.73 -5.03
C GLU A 225 2.27 12.65 -5.60
#